data_AF-A0A4Q3RMC3-F1
#
_entry.id   AF-A0A4Q3RMC3-F1
#
_cell.length_a   1.000
_cell.length_b   1.000
_cell.length_c   1.000
_cell.angle_alpha   90.00
_cell.angle_beta   90.00
_cell.angle_gamma   90.00
#
_symmetry.space_group_name_H-M   'P 1'
#
loop_
_entity.id
_entity.type
_entity.pdbx_description
1 polymer ?
#
loop_
_entity_poly.entity_id
_entity_poly.type
_entity_poly.pdbx_seq_one_letter_code
_entity_poly.pdbx_strand_id
1 'polypeptide(L)'
;VGGDVLQVVNGKVFVSGKSYDEFPASERYYKLTLPANGYVDADVVTDMGIEVRESQGDLQQYPDRSYLVNVTNKEKTALQIPAGYSMQPFVVETNNPYFSSSQLFPYYDTAHKWTVDNYGPLLVPGKGVTIDLTPDNLVRYQRCIQVYEGNQFENRNGRIFINGQETTKYTFKMDYLFMMGDNRHNSLDSRYWGFVPEDHVVGKASLIWFSWENGPRWKRLFNGIK
;
A
#
# COMPACT_ATOMS: atom_id res chain seq x y z
N VAL A 1 5.81 -3.77 -12.56
CA VAL A 1 7.05 -3.36 -13.24
C VAL A 1 6.74 -2.12 -14.07
N GLY A 2 7.73 -1.35 -14.51
CA GLY A 2 7.47 -0.23 -15.42
C GLY A 2 6.63 -0.68 -16.62
N GLY A 3 5.59 0.10 -16.95
CA GLY A 3 4.62 -0.21 -18.01
C GLY A 3 3.43 -1.07 -17.59
N ASP A 4 3.42 -1.65 -16.38
CA ASP A 4 2.26 -2.37 -15.87
C ASP A 4 1.17 -1.42 -15.35
N VAL A 5 -0.07 -1.90 -15.35
CA VAL A 5 -1.21 -1.22 -14.69
C VAL A 5 -1.46 -1.85 -13.33
N LEU A 6 -1.22 -1.10 -12.27
CA LEU A 6 -1.54 -1.49 -10.91
C LEU A 6 -3.00 -1.20 -10.59
N GLN A 7 -3.68 -2.14 -9.95
CA GLN A 7 -4.97 -1.91 -9.34
C GLN A 7 -5.06 -2.67 -8.00
N VAL A 8 -5.77 -2.09 -7.05
CA VAL A 8 -6.10 -2.73 -5.78
C VAL A 8 -7.62 -2.79 -5.67
N VAL A 9 -8.17 -3.97 -5.41
CA VAL A 9 -9.63 -4.18 -5.24
C VAL A 9 -9.86 -4.98 -3.97
N ASN A 10 -10.57 -4.39 -3.00
CA ASN A 10 -10.77 -4.96 -1.67
C ASN A 10 -9.43 -5.42 -1.01
N GLY A 11 -8.39 -4.65 -1.29
CA GLY A 11 -6.98 -4.82 -0.93
C GLY A 11 -6.26 -6.04 -1.51
N LYS A 12 -6.84 -6.68 -2.53
CA LYS A 12 -6.12 -7.60 -3.41
C LYS A 12 -5.44 -6.81 -4.51
N VAL A 13 -4.17 -7.13 -4.76
CA VAL A 13 -3.34 -6.44 -5.76
C VAL A 13 -3.47 -7.14 -7.10
N PHE A 14 -3.68 -6.35 -8.15
CA PHE A 14 -3.71 -6.78 -9.54
C PHE A 14 -2.67 -5.99 -10.32
N VAL A 15 -1.90 -6.70 -11.14
CA VAL A 15 -0.90 -6.13 -12.04
C VAL A 15 -1.26 -6.54 -13.45
N SER A 16 -1.61 -5.55 -14.28
CA SER A 16 -2.04 -5.73 -15.67
C SER A 16 -3.17 -6.78 -15.79
N GLY A 17 -4.13 -6.71 -14.85
CA GLY A 17 -5.29 -7.59 -14.74
C GLY A 17 -5.06 -8.95 -14.07
N LYS A 18 -3.81 -9.31 -13.76
CA LYS A 18 -3.48 -10.57 -13.07
C LYS A 18 -3.41 -10.35 -11.57
N SER A 19 -4.09 -11.21 -10.79
CA SER A 19 -3.95 -11.20 -9.33
C SER A 19 -2.50 -11.50 -8.97
N TYR A 20 -1.95 -10.71 -8.06
CA TYR A 20 -0.63 -10.93 -7.50
C TYR A 20 -0.70 -11.93 -6.34
N ASP A 21 0.34 -12.75 -6.17
CA ASP A 21 0.38 -13.77 -5.13
C ASP A 21 0.43 -13.14 -3.73
N GLU A 22 -0.39 -13.68 -2.82
CA GLU A 22 -0.43 -13.26 -1.43
C GLU A 22 0.77 -13.86 -0.68
N PHE A 23 1.78 -13.04 -0.35
CA PHE A 23 2.90 -13.51 0.47
C PHE A 23 2.40 -13.93 1.86
N PRO A 24 2.87 -15.07 2.42
CA PRO A 24 2.38 -15.56 3.70
C PRO A 24 2.53 -14.56 4.86
N ALA A 25 3.56 -13.71 4.80
CA ALA A 25 3.86 -12.71 5.83
C ALA A 25 3.19 -11.34 5.59
N SER A 26 2.59 -11.11 4.42
CA SER A 26 1.80 -9.88 4.24
C SER A 26 0.58 -9.92 5.15
N GLU A 27 0.25 -8.77 5.73
CA GLU A 27 -0.74 -8.62 6.77
C GLU A 27 -1.66 -7.43 6.50
N ARG A 28 -2.92 -7.59 6.94
CA ARG A 28 -4.01 -6.64 6.73
C ARG A 28 -4.93 -6.68 7.93
N TYR A 29 -5.61 -5.57 8.19
CA TYR A 29 -6.66 -5.54 9.19
C TYR A 29 -7.85 -6.42 8.79
N TYR A 30 -8.32 -7.16 9.78
CA TYR A 30 -9.62 -7.78 9.84
C TYR A 30 -10.41 -7.13 10.96
N LYS A 31 -11.72 -7.00 10.74
CA LYS A 31 -12.64 -6.48 11.75
C LYS A 31 -13.16 -7.64 12.59
N LEU A 32 -12.80 -7.66 13.86
CA LEU A 32 -13.27 -8.59 14.88
C LEU A 32 -14.48 -7.98 15.60
N THR A 33 -15.63 -8.65 15.50
CA THR A 33 -16.86 -8.28 16.21
C THR A 33 -17.06 -9.21 17.40
N LEU A 34 -17.38 -8.62 18.55
CA LEU A 34 -17.51 -9.33 19.82
C LEU A 34 -18.98 -9.65 20.12
N PRO A 35 -19.28 -10.73 20.86
CA PRO A 35 -20.61 -10.95 21.43
C PRO A 35 -20.93 -9.90 22.50
N ALA A 36 -22.20 -9.80 22.91
CA ALA A 36 -22.69 -8.73 23.79
C ALA A 36 -21.94 -8.58 25.13
N ASN A 37 -21.38 -9.67 25.67
CA ASN A 37 -20.56 -9.69 26.88
C ASN A 37 -19.11 -10.15 26.60
N GLY A 38 -18.71 -10.13 25.33
CA GLY A 38 -17.34 -10.47 24.93
C GLY A 38 -16.34 -9.40 25.34
N TYR A 39 -15.09 -9.82 25.46
CA TYR A 39 -13.93 -8.98 25.65
C TYR A 39 -12.85 -9.42 24.65
N VAL A 40 -11.84 -8.58 24.45
CA VAL A 40 -10.67 -8.96 23.67
C VAL A 40 -9.44 -8.27 24.25
N ASP A 41 -8.36 -9.02 24.32
CA ASP A 41 -7.01 -8.58 24.65
C ASP A 41 -6.02 -9.38 23.78
N ALA A 42 -4.72 -9.18 24.00
CA ALA A 42 -3.68 -9.85 23.24
C ALA A 42 -3.72 -11.38 23.40
N ASP A 43 -4.05 -11.89 24.58
CA ASP A 43 -4.11 -13.33 24.86
C ASP A 43 -5.28 -13.98 24.11
N VAL A 44 -6.47 -13.36 24.14
CA VAL A 44 -7.64 -13.83 23.38
C VAL A 44 -7.35 -13.89 21.89
N VAL A 45 -6.64 -12.90 21.33
CA VAL A 45 -6.27 -12.87 19.91
C VAL A 45 -5.18 -13.91 19.59
N THR A 46 -4.26 -14.14 20.52
CA THR A 46 -3.24 -15.19 20.40
C THR A 46 -3.88 -16.57 20.40
N ASP A 47 -4.89 -16.81 21.24
CA ASP A 47 -5.68 -18.05 21.26
C ASP A 47 -6.48 -18.24 19.95
N MET A 48 -6.80 -17.16 19.22
CA MET A 48 -7.37 -17.23 17.87
C MET A 48 -6.35 -17.64 16.79
N GLY A 49 -5.06 -17.76 17.15
CA GLY A 49 -3.97 -18.11 16.25
C GLY A 49 -3.31 -16.91 15.56
N ILE A 50 -3.38 -15.72 16.15
CA ILE A 50 -2.82 -14.47 15.60
C ILE A 50 -1.76 -13.91 16.57
N GLU A 51 -0.55 -13.69 16.09
CA GLU A 51 0.52 -13.07 16.89
C GLU A 51 0.26 -11.55 17.02
N VAL A 52 0.12 -11.05 18.25
CA VAL A 52 -0.14 -9.62 18.50
C VAL A 52 1.14 -8.88 18.82
N ARG A 53 1.59 -8.01 17.91
CA ARG A 53 2.69 -7.06 18.17
C ARG A 53 2.11 -5.74 18.68
N GLU A 54 1.99 -5.61 20.00
CA GLU A 54 1.37 -4.43 20.64
C GLU A 54 1.97 -3.10 20.17
N SER A 55 3.30 -3.05 19.97
CA SER A 55 3.99 -1.83 19.51
C SER A 55 3.71 -1.45 18.05
N GLN A 56 3.02 -2.30 17.28
CA GLN A 56 2.73 -2.11 15.86
C GLN A 56 1.25 -1.80 15.59
N GLY A 57 0.44 -1.67 16.65
CA GLY A 57 -0.98 -1.41 16.51
C GLY A 57 -1.74 -2.60 15.91
N ASP A 58 -1.31 -3.83 16.21
CA ASP A 58 -1.94 -5.05 15.69
C ASP A 58 -3.34 -5.31 16.24
N LEU A 59 -3.69 -4.70 17.38
CA LEU A 59 -5.01 -4.75 17.98
C LEU A 59 -5.47 -3.32 18.31
N GLN A 60 -6.50 -2.83 17.62
CA GLN A 60 -7.01 -1.47 17.80
C GLN A 60 -8.52 -1.48 17.98
N GLN A 61 -9.01 -0.72 18.96
CA GLN A 61 -10.45 -0.53 19.11
C GLN A 61 -11.01 0.29 17.96
N TYR A 62 -12.18 -0.12 17.45
CA TYR A 62 -12.92 0.57 16.40
C TYR A 62 -14.27 1.10 16.95
N PRO A 63 -14.86 2.18 16.39
CA PRO A 63 -15.96 2.91 17.05
C PRO A 63 -17.23 2.12 17.36
N ASP A 64 -17.52 1.06 16.62
CA ASP A 64 -18.75 0.27 16.77
C ASP A 64 -18.58 -0.93 17.72
N ARG A 65 -17.72 -0.78 18.73
CA ARG A 65 -17.35 -1.85 19.70
C ARG A 65 -16.62 -3.04 19.06
N SER A 66 -16.28 -2.97 17.79
CA SER A 66 -15.41 -3.93 17.13
C SER A 66 -13.94 -3.56 17.31
N TYR A 67 -13.06 -4.45 16.84
CA TYR A 67 -11.61 -4.24 16.85
C TYR A 67 -11.05 -4.49 15.46
N LEU A 68 -10.03 -3.72 15.08
CA LEU A 68 -9.17 -4.04 13.96
C LEU A 68 -8.03 -4.91 14.48
N VAL A 69 -7.88 -6.08 13.88
CA VAL A 69 -6.83 -7.05 14.19
C VAL A 69 -5.98 -7.24 12.95
N ASN A 70 -4.68 -7.03 13.05
CA ASN A 70 -3.76 -7.20 11.93
C ASN A 70 -3.44 -8.69 11.78
N VAL A 71 -3.77 -9.27 10.63
CA VAL A 71 -3.67 -10.72 10.41
C VAL A 71 -2.83 -10.99 9.17
N THR A 72 -1.79 -11.82 9.30
CA THR A 72 -1.00 -12.29 8.17
C THR A 72 -1.80 -13.29 7.32
N ASN A 73 -1.44 -13.41 6.03
CA ASN A 73 -2.05 -14.40 5.16
C ASN A 73 -1.83 -15.84 5.66
N LYS A 74 -0.72 -16.10 6.36
CA LYS A 74 -0.46 -17.40 6.99
C LYS A 74 -1.40 -17.67 8.16
N GLU A 75 -1.52 -16.76 9.11
CA GLU A 75 -2.39 -16.92 10.30
C GLU A 75 -3.84 -17.10 9.89
N LYS A 76 -4.29 -16.37 8.87
CA LYS A 76 -5.63 -16.49 8.29
C LYS A 76 -6.04 -17.94 7.98
N THR A 77 -5.08 -18.80 7.59
CA THR A 77 -5.37 -20.19 7.22
C THR A 77 -5.64 -21.11 8.41
N ALA A 78 -5.33 -20.68 9.63
CA ALA A 78 -5.38 -21.49 10.85
C ALA A 78 -6.19 -20.84 12.00
N LEU A 79 -7.03 -19.84 11.67
CA LEU A 79 -7.79 -19.07 12.66
C LEU A 79 -8.76 -19.94 13.46
N GLN A 80 -8.83 -19.70 14.77
CA GLN A 80 -9.74 -20.35 15.70
C GLN A 80 -10.66 -19.30 16.35
N ILE A 81 -11.76 -18.97 15.69
CA ILE A 81 -12.68 -17.93 16.18
C ILE A 81 -13.63 -18.53 17.23
N PRO A 82 -13.63 -18.03 18.49
CA PRO A 82 -14.50 -18.54 19.54
C PRO A 82 -15.98 -18.31 19.23
N ALA A 83 -16.85 -19.11 19.84
CA ALA A 83 -18.29 -19.00 19.65
C ALA A 83 -18.80 -17.59 20.00
N GLY A 84 -19.60 -17.01 19.10
CA GLY A 84 -20.18 -15.67 19.24
C GLY A 84 -19.29 -14.52 18.77
N TYR A 85 -18.00 -14.76 18.48
CA TYR A 85 -17.14 -13.80 17.80
C TYR A 85 -17.28 -13.97 16.28
N SER A 86 -17.02 -12.91 15.53
CA SER A 86 -16.91 -12.99 14.07
C SER A 86 -15.76 -12.13 13.57
N MET A 87 -15.09 -12.61 12.52
CA MET A 87 -13.99 -11.89 11.90
C MET A 87 -14.16 -11.83 10.40
N GLN A 88 -14.00 -10.63 9.84
CA GLN A 88 -14.17 -10.38 8.40
C GLN A 88 -13.09 -9.42 7.89
N PRO A 89 -12.71 -9.47 6.60
CA PRO A 89 -11.76 -8.50 6.05
C PRO A 89 -12.22 -7.07 6.30
N PHE A 90 -11.31 -6.22 6.77
CA PHE A 90 -11.57 -4.78 6.83
C PHE A 90 -11.19 -4.15 5.49
N VAL A 91 -12.15 -3.44 4.89
CA VAL A 91 -11.96 -2.70 3.65
C VAL A 91 -12.25 -1.24 3.93
N VAL A 92 -11.27 -0.38 3.70
CA VAL A 92 -11.41 1.06 3.94
C VAL A 92 -12.41 1.67 2.95
N GLU A 93 -13.44 2.30 3.52
CA GLU A 93 -14.40 3.15 2.80
C GLU A 93 -13.86 4.56 2.57
N THR A 94 -14.39 5.26 1.58
CA THR A 94 -13.86 6.54 1.09
C THR A 94 -14.00 7.70 2.08
N ASN A 95 -14.97 7.59 2.99
CA ASN A 95 -15.26 8.56 4.05
C ASN A 95 -14.73 8.11 5.42
N ASN A 96 -13.84 7.11 5.46
CA ASN A 96 -13.29 6.62 6.72
C ASN A 96 -12.44 7.71 7.40
N PRO A 97 -12.72 8.07 8.67
CA PRO A 97 -11.99 9.15 9.35
C PRO A 97 -10.57 8.76 9.78
N TYR A 98 -10.24 7.47 9.84
CA TYR A 98 -8.93 6.96 10.28
C TYR A 98 -7.98 6.68 9.11
N PHE A 99 -8.52 6.40 7.93
CA PHE A 99 -7.76 6.10 6.71
C PHE A 99 -8.14 7.10 5.62
N SER A 100 -7.56 8.29 5.68
CA SER A 100 -7.96 9.39 4.79
C SER A 100 -7.47 9.19 3.36
N SER A 101 -8.38 9.27 2.40
CA SER A 101 -8.06 9.22 0.96
C SER A 101 -7.24 10.42 0.49
N SER A 102 -7.34 11.58 1.16
CA SER A 102 -6.60 12.79 0.80
C SER A 102 -5.09 12.66 1.01
N GLN A 103 -4.66 11.68 1.80
CA GLN A 103 -3.24 11.36 2.02
C GLN A 103 -2.68 10.42 0.95
N LEU A 104 -3.53 9.89 0.07
CA LEU A 104 -3.11 8.96 -0.97
C LEU A 104 -2.61 9.74 -2.18
N PHE A 105 -1.50 9.26 -2.74
CA PHE A 105 -1.07 9.66 -4.06
C PHE A 105 -2.13 9.24 -5.09
N PRO A 106 -2.48 10.08 -6.07
CA PRO A 106 -2.11 11.48 -6.22
C PRO A 106 -2.90 12.41 -5.28
N TYR A 107 -2.21 13.14 -4.39
CA TYR A 107 -2.76 13.92 -3.26
C TYR A 107 -3.84 14.97 -3.57
N TYR A 108 -4.10 15.26 -4.84
CA TYR A 108 -5.00 16.32 -5.30
C TYR A 108 -6.11 15.81 -6.21
N ASP A 109 -6.29 14.49 -6.27
CA ASP A 109 -7.34 13.87 -7.04
C ASP A 109 -8.64 13.83 -6.24
N THR A 110 -9.47 14.85 -6.43
CA THR A 110 -10.81 14.95 -5.82
C THR A 110 -11.87 14.20 -6.60
N ALA A 111 -11.55 13.73 -7.81
CA ALA A 111 -12.46 12.99 -8.67
C ALA A 111 -12.46 11.50 -8.34
N HIS A 112 -11.29 10.95 -7.98
CA HIS A 112 -11.13 9.54 -7.70
C HIS A 112 -11.38 9.24 -6.22
N LYS A 113 -12.30 8.30 -5.98
CA LYS A 113 -12.66 7.81 -4.66
C LYS A 113 -11.74 6.66 -4.25
N TRP A 114 -10.43 6.84 -4.37
CA TRP A 114 -9.47 5.80 -4.01
C TRP A 114 -9.34 5.69 -2.49
N THR A 115 -9.12 4.47 -2.02
CA THR A 115 -8.75 4.14 -0.64
C THR A 115 -7.53 3.23 -0.66
N VAL A 116 -6.92 2.99 0.50
CA VAL A 116 -5.76 2.08 0.64
C VAL A 116 -6.07 0.65 0.19
N ASP A 117 -7.35 0.27 0.16
CA ASP A 117 -7.85 -1.05 -0.24
C ASP A 117 -8.56 -1.02 -1.61
N ASN A 118 -8.83 0.14 -2.19
CA ASN A 118 -9.44 0.29 -3.52
C ASN A 118 -8.74 1.41 -4.27
N TYR A 119 -7.72 1.07 -5.05
CA TYR A 119 -6.74 2.00 -5.60
C TYR A 119 -6.49 1.72 -7.07
N GLY A 120 -6.27 2.76 -7.87
CA GLY A 120 -6.08 2.61 -9.31
C GLY A 120 -7.40 2.39 -10.07
N PRO A 121 -7.33 1.95 -11.35
CA PRO A 121 -6.11 1.54 -12.06
C PRO A 121 -5.10 2.69 -12.23
N LEU A 122 -3.82 2.38 -12.11
CA LEU A 122 -2.71 3.31 -12.20
C LEU A 122 -1.59 2.69 -13.05
N LEU A 123 -1.25 3.31 -14.17
CA LEU A 123 -0.08 2.93 -14.96
C LEU A 123 1.18 3.29 -14.18
N VAL A 124 2.05 2.30 -13.95
CA VAL A 124 3.39 2.52 -13.43
C VAL A 124 4.27 2.97 -14.59
N PRO A 125 4.92 4.15 -14.54
CA PRO A 125 5.80 4.59 -15.62
C PRO A 125 6.90 3.58 -15.93
N GLY A 126 7.19 3.38 -17.21
CA GLY A 126 8.22 2.46 -17.67
C GLY A 126 8.98 3.05 -18.84
N LYS A 127 10.27 2.71 -18.96
CA LYS A 127 11.14 3.29 -19.98
C LYS A 127 10.60 2.98 -21.38
N GLY A 128 10.46 4.02 -22.21
CA GLY A 128 9.90 3.92 -23.56
C GLY A 128 8.36 3.88 -23.60
N VAL A 129 7.67 3.78 -22.47
CA VAL A 129 6.21 3.88 -22.43
C VAL A 129 5.80 5.32 -22.71
N THR A 130 4.83 5.49 -23.61
CA THR A 130 4.28 6.80 -23.95
C THR A 130 2.88 6.95 -23.37
N ILE A 131 2.61 8.10 -22.76
CA ILE A 131 1.29 8.49 -22.29
C ILE A 131 0.82 9.75 -23.01
N ASP A 132 -0.50 9.89 -23.15
CA ASP A 132 -1.11 11.18 -23.41
C ASP A 132 -1.11 12.01 -22.12
N LEU A 133 -0.77 13.28 -22.20
CA LEU A 133 -0.80 14.22 -21.09
C LEU A 133 -2.18 14.87 -21.03
N THR A 134 -2.92 14.58 -19.97
CA THR A 134 -4.28 15.10 -19.76
C THR A 134 -4.36 15.84 -18.44
N PRO A 135 -5.20 16.87 -18.29
CA PRO A 135 -5.35 17.56 -17.00
C PRO A 135 -5.58 16.63 -15.81
N ASP A 136 -6.28 15.51 -16.01
CA ASP A 136 -6.54 14.48 -14.99
C ASP A 136 -5.28 13.70 -14.58
N ASN A 137 -4.41 13.34 -15.52
CA ASN A 137 -3.29 12.45 -15.22
C ASN A 137 -1.98 13.17 -14.89
N LEU A 138 -1.90 14.49 -15.13
CA LEU A 138 -0.70 15.28 -14.86
C LEU A 138 -0.27 15.20 -13.40
N VAL A 139 -1.22 15.21 -12.47
CA VAL A 139 -0.94 15.10 -11.03
C VAL A 139 -0.21 13.79 -10.68
N ARG A 140 -0.40 12.73 -11.48
CA ARG A 140 0.25 11.42 -11.28
C ARG A 140 1.68 11.42 -11.82
N TYR A 141 1.93 12.06 -12.97
CA TYR A 141 3.17 11.85 -13.72
C TYR A 141 4.11 13.05 -13.74
N GLN A 142 3.66 14.27 -13.39
CA GLN A 142 4.48 15.48 -13.48
C GLN A 142 5.79 15.36 -12.69
N ARG A 143 5.77 14.76 -11.48
CA ARG A 143 7.00 14.57 -10.69
C ARG A 143 8.02 13.68 -11.39
N CYS A 144 7.57 12.63 -12.08
CA CYS A 144 8.43 11.76 -12.87
C CYS A 144 9.11 12.54 -14.01
N ILE A 145 8.31 13.31 -14.74
CA ILE A 145 8.78 14.11 -15.89
C ILE A 145 9.74 15.21 -15.44
N GLN A 146 9.34 16.00 -14.44
CA GLN A 146 10.02 17.23 -14.08
C GLN A 146 11.21 16.98 -13.13
N VAL A 147 10.98 16.22 -12.07
CA VAL A 147 11.95 16.07 -10.97
C VAL A 147 12.89 14.91 -11.25
N TYR A 148 12.35 13.73 -11.51
CA TYR A 148 13.17 12.52 -11.66
C TYR A 148 13.90 12.48 -13.01
N GLU A 149 13.24 12.84 -14.11
CA GLU A 149 13.86 12.88 -15.44
C GLU A 149 14.44 14.25 -15.83
N GLY A 150 14.39 15.23 -14.91
CA GLY A 150 15.07 16.52 -15.02
C GLY A 150 14.60 17.42 -16.16
N ASN A 151 13.35 17.27 -16.62
CA ASN A 151 12.82 18.14 -17.68
C ASN A 151 12.25 19.45 -17.10
N GLN A 152 12.35 20.53 -17.86
CA GLN A 152 11.52 21.71 -17.60
C GLN A 152 10.07 21.37 -17.96
N PHE A 153 9.14 21.64 -17.06
CA PHE A 153 7.71 21.38 -17.25
C PHE A 153 6.91 22.65 -16.97
N GLU A 154 6.08 23.06 -17.93
CA GLU A 154 5.21 24.21 -17.79
C GLU A 154 3.79 23.90 -18.27
N ASN A 155 2.78 24.35 -17.51
CA ASN A 155 1.39 24.32 -17.93
C ASN A 155 0.92 25.76 -18.16
N ARG A 156 0.81 26.16 -19.44
CA ARG A 156 0.40 27.51 -19.85
C ARG A 156 -1.04 27.46 -20.33
N ASN A 157 -1.99 27.74 -19.43
CA ASN A 157 -3.44 27.73 -19.72
C ASN A 157 -3.94 26.41 -20.34
N GLY A 158 -3.50 25.27 -19.80
CA GLY A 158 -3.88 23.94 -20.27
C GLY A 158 -3.02 23.38 -21.40
N ARG A 159 -2.07 24.16 -21.93
CA ARG A 159 -1.07 23.70 -22.90
C ARG A 159 0.20 23.30 -22.18
N ILE A 160 0.64 22.08 -22.40
CA ILE A 160 1.80 21.51 -21.72
C ILE A 160 3.05 21.72 -22.56
N PHE A 161 4.09 22.28 -21.94
CA PHE A 161 5.39 22.48 -22.53
C PHE A 161 6.43 21.68 -21.76
N ILE A 162 7.21 20.88 -22.47
CA ILE A 162 8.33 20.11 -21.91
C ILE A 162 9.60 20.57 -22.62
N ASN A 163 10.58 21.09 -21.86
CA ASN A 163 11.80 21.69 -22.40
C ASN A 163 11.53 22.74 -23.49
N GLY A 164 10.51 23.58 -23.27
CA GLY A 164 10.11 24.65 -24.19
C GLY A 164 9.26 24.23 -25.39
N GLN A 165 9.05 22.93 -25.63
CA GLN A 165 8.22 22.43 -26.73
C GLN A 165 6.81 22.07 -26.25
N GLU A 166 5.79 22.61 -26.94
CA GLU A 166 4.40 22.23 -26.68
C GLU A 166 4.19 20.76 -27.07
N THR A 167 3.59 19.97 -26.17
CA THR A 167 3.32 18.56 -26.41
C THR A 167 2.06 18.12 -25.68
N THR A 168 1.39 17.12 -26.24
CA THR A 168 0.28 16.40 -25.60
C THR A 168 0.67 14.98 -25.21
N LYS A 169 1.94 14.60 -25.37
CA LYS A 169 2.46 13.26 -25.08
C LYS A 169 3.78 13.33 -24.35
N TYR A 170 4.07 12.29 -23.58
CA TYR A 170 5.38 12.09 -22.97
C TYR A 170 5.81 10.63 -23.04
N THR A 171 7.07 10.41 -23.38
CA THR A 171 7.72 9.09 -23.34
C THR A 171 8.70 9.08 -22.18
N PHE A 172 8.48 8.19 -21.22
CA PHE A 172 9.35 8.05 -20.04
C PHE A 172 10.74 7.54 -20.42
N LYS A 173 11.76 8.12 -19.79
CA LYS A 173 13.18 7.79 -20.04
C LYS A 173 13.73 6.76 -19.05
N MET A 174 13.01 6.51 -17.96
CA MET A 174 13.40 5.63 -16.86
C MET A 174 12.31 4.61 -16.55
N ASP A 175 12.71 3.50 -15.93
CA ASP A 175 11.75 2.62 -15.26
C ASP A 175 11.42 3.12 -13.85
N TYR A 176 10.19 2.82 -13.43
CA TYR A 176 9.70 3.18 -12.11
C TYR A 176 9.08 1.97 -11.42
N LEU A 177 9.08 2.03 -10.09
CA LEU A 177 8.49 1.05 -9.21
C LEU A 177 7.34 1.68 -8.44
N PHE A 178 6.31 0.86 -8.23
CA PHE A 178 5.31 1.07 -7.21
C PHE A 178 5.55 0.03 -6.12
N MET A 179 5.88 0.47 -4.92
CA MET A 179 6.19 -0.38 -3.78
C MET A 179 5.01 -0.42 -2.83
N MET A 180 4.73 -1.60 -2.28
CA MET A 180 3.68 -1.79 -1.30
C MET A 180 4.23 -2.60 -0.12
N GLY A 181 4.05 -2.10 1.10
CA GLY A 181 4.56 -2.75 2.29
C GLY A 181 3.76 -4.01 2.64
N ASP A 182 4.38 -4.92 3.39
CA ASP A 182 3.71 -6.14 3.83
C ASP A 182 2.63 -5.87 4.85
N ASN A 183 2.83 -4.91 5.77
CA ASN A 183 1.79 -4.41 6.66
C ASN A 183 0.94 -3.36 5.96
N ARG A 184 -0.10 -3.80 5.24
CA ARG A 184 -0.78 -2.96 4.24
C ARG A 184 -1.52 -1.77 4.83
N HIS A 185 -2.04 -1.86 6.03
CA HIS A 185 -2.75 -0.74 6.64
C HIS A 185 -1.83 0.18 7.45
N ASN A 186 -0.65 -0.31 7.88
CA ASN A 186 0.33 0.50 8.64
C ASN A 186 1.58 0.87 7.84
N SER A 187 1.54 0.77 6.51
CA SER A 187 2.68 1.08 5.63
C SER A 187 2.45 2.38 4.86
N LEU A 188 3.31 3.37 5.12
CA LEU A 188 3.46 4.54 4.24
C LEU A 188 4.32 4.14 3.04
N ASP A 189 3.70 3.57 2.02
CA ASP A 189 4.33 3.11 0.78
C ASP A 189 3.91 3.95 -0.45
N SER A 190 4.12 3.44 -1.68
CA SER A 190 3.83 4.19 -2.90
C SER A 190 2.37 4.63 -3.04
N ARG A 191 1.42 4.01 -2.31
CA ARG A 191 0.04 4.51 -2.21
C ARG A 191 -0.01 5.91 -1.62
N TYR A 192 0.96 6.27 -0.79
CA TYR A 192 1.09 7.56 -0.16
C TYR A 192 2.07 8.45 -0.92
N TRP A 193 3.30 8.01 -1.18
CA TRP A 193 4.35 8.89 -1.71
C TRP A 193 4.63 8.77 -3.22
N GLY A 194 3.91 7.90 -3.92
CA GLY A 194 3.96 7.74 -5.38
C GLY A 194 5.10 6.85 -5.87
N PHE A 195 5.53 7.07 -7.11
CA PHE A 195 6.51 6.22 -7.79
C PHE A 195 7.95 6.43 -7.30
N VAL A 196 8.73 5.34 -7.27
CA VAL A 196 10.20 5.36 -7.10
C VAL A 196 10.85 5.16 -8.47
N PRO A 197 11.72 6.06 -8.94
CA PRO A 197 12.55 5.78 -10.11
C PRO A 197 13.56 4.65 -9.82
N GLU A 198 13.86 3.82 -10.82
CA GLU A 198 14.75 2.65 -10.67
C GLU A 198 16.14 2.97 -10.11
N ASP A 199 16.67 4.15 -10.40
CA ASP A 199 18.02 4.60 -9.98
C ASP A 199 18.09 4.97 -8.49
N HIS A 200 16.95 5.07 -7.81
CA HIS A 200 16.89 5.23 -6.36
C HIS A 200 16.88 3.88 -5.62
N VAL A 201 16.85 2.77 -6.36
CA VAL A 201 16.95 1.42 -5.79
C VAL A 201 18.41 0.99 -5.72
N VAL A 202 18.96 1.00 -4.51
CA VAL A 202 20.38 0.66 -4.30
C VAL A 202 20.68 -0.84 -4.20
N GLY A 203 19.66 -1.68 -4.00
CA GLY A 203 19.84 -3.14 -3.92
C GLY A 203 18.67 -3.90 -3.29
N LYS A 204 18.82 -5.22 -3.17
CA LYS A 204 17.88 -6.11 -2.49
C LYS A 204 18.35 -6.36 -1.06
N ALA A 205 17.45 -6.22 -0.08
CA ALA A 205 17.73 -6.63 1.30
C ALA A 205 18.02 -8.15 1.34
N SER A 206 19.17 -8.53 1.89
CA SER A 206 19.65 -9.92 1.88
C SER A 206 19.82 -10.52 3.27
N LEU A 207 19.88 -9.70 4.33
CA LEU A 207 20.27 -10.13 5.67
C LEU A 207 19.51 -9.35 6.75
N ILE A 208 19.01 -10.05 7.76
CA ILE A 208 18.51 -9.44 8.99
C ILE A 208 19.71 -9.19 9.91
N TRP A 209 20.27 -7.98 9.89
CA TRP A 209 21.38 -7.61 10.78
C TRP A 209 20.94 -7.52 12.24
N PHE A 210 19.76 -6.96 12.52
CA PHE A 210 19.25 -6.80 13.88
C PHE A 210 17.73 -6.83 13.90
N SER A 211 17.15 -7.26 15.01
CA SER A 211 15.71 -7.28 15.19
C SER A 211 15.31 -7.14 16.66
N TRP A 212 14.27 -6.35 16.91
CA TRP A 212 13.77 -6.05 18.25
C TRP A 212 12.26 -6.24 18.35
N GLU A 213 11.80 -6.83 19.45
CA GLU A 213 10.39 -6.91 19.86
C GLU A 213 10.37 -7.30 21.35
N ASN A 214 10.04 -6.33 22.22
CA ASN A 214 10.16 -6.48 23.68
C ASN A 214 11.54 -7.01 24.15
N GLY A 215 12.58 -6.84 23.33
CA GLY A 215 13.93 -7.39 23.49
C GLY A 215 14.58 -7.81 22.16
N PRO A 216 15.88 -8.15 22.13
CA PRO A 216 16.54 -8.63 20.92
C PRO A 216 15.99 -10.01 20.47
N ARG A 217 15.61 -10.12 19.20
CA ARG A 217 15.16 -11.39 18.61
C ARG A 217 16.33 -12.20 18.04
N TRP A 218 17.12 -12.82 18.91
CA TRP A 218 18.36 -13.53 18.56
C TRP A 218 18.21 -14.58 17.45
N LYS A 219 17.08 -15.30 17.41
CA LYS A 219 16.81 -16.32 16.37
C LYS A 219 16.72 -15.74 14.95
N ARG A 220 16.59 -14.42 14.81
CA ARG A 220 16.51 -13.72 13.51
C ARG A 220 17.84 -13.09 13.11
N LEU A 221 18.79 -12.99 14.02
CA LEU A 221 20.09 -12.34 13.78
C LEU A 221 20.86 -13.12 12.70
N PHE A 222 21.33 -12.41 11.68
CA PHE A 222 22.07 -12.94 10.54
C PHE A 222 21.31 -13.95 9.67
N ASN A 223 19.98 -14.03 9.80
CA ASN A 223 19.19 -14.84 8.88
C ASN A 223 19.10 -14.15 7.52
N GLY A 224 19.29 -14.93 6.47
CA GLY A 224 19.09 -14.47 5.09
C GLY A 224 17.62 -14.18 4.80
N ILE A 225 17.37 -13.12 4.03
CA ILE A 225 16.05 -12.80 3.50
C ILE A 225 15.93 -13.52 2.16
N LYS A 226 14.95 -14.42 2.04
CA LYS A 226 14.67 -15.17 0.80
C LYS A 226 13.77 -14.34 -0.11
#